data_AF-A0A927X0Z9-F1
#
_entry.id   AF-A0A927X0Z9-F1
#
_cell.length_a   1.000
_cell.length_b   1.000
_cell.length_c   1.000
_cell.angle_alpha   90.00
_cell.angle_beta   90.00
_cell.angle_gamma   90.00
#
_symmetry.space_group_name_H-M   'P 1'
#
loop_
_entity.id
_entity.type
_entity.pdbx_description
1 polymer ?
#
loop_
_entity_poly.entity_id
_entity_poly.type
_entity_poly.pdbx_seq_one_letter_code
_entity_poly.pdbx_strand_id
1 'polypeptide(L)'
;MKRIELLASLSKGSKILCDVGCDHGYALIEAITKYGVKKGLACDINEGPLQIAKKNIEASGLENKISLILSNGFNNVNVEFDTAIIAGMGGSLICDILSNDIIKLKDKKLILQANNDRYKLRSFLYSNGFKIVDEHSIFEQGKYYEIIVAETGNEAASDFDLKYGPILRRNRNEAFIKHYTTLYNQLLEILPRISNALAKEEKSSLFRELTSLLGDGIMERHSILNTLNYYTTYFIDDMPRPTILVSPGGGYQYTSPRESAPVAKVFNTFGYHVVIVNYRETKEESYPKPQEYLAYAINEVNKDKRVTKLIGLGFSAGGHNILEVSLHPDKYNAKLDLLMLGYPVITSDPNYWHKGSFENLLHDDFNDEELKELLSLEKQINENALDLFLWGTYTDESVDVMNSILLIEAYKKNNKNVEYHMFPMGGHGLSVSNVDSAEGNSNKLIPYIARWASLANEWIKNKLSK
;
A
#
# COMPACT_ATOMS: atom_id res chain seq x y z
N MET A 1 -14.32 -24.90 13.53
CA MET A 1 -12.86 -24.82 13.33
C MET A 1 -12.63 -24.34 11.91
N LYS A 2 -12.40 -23.04 11.74
CA LYS A 2 -12.29 -22.42 10.42
C LYS A 2 -11.01 -22.85 9.69
N ARG A 3 -9.92 -23.13 10.42
CA ARG A 3 -8.66 -23.60 9.83
C ARG A 3 -8.78 -25.02 9.24
N ILE A 4 -9.40 -25.94 9.98
CA ILE A 4 -9.60 -27.32 9.53
C ILE A 4 -10.53 -27.36 8.32
N GLU A 5 -11.61 -26.58 8.34
CA GLU A 5 -12.53 -26.44 7.20
C GLU A 5 -11.80 -25.91 5.96
N LEU A 6 -10.93 -24.91 6.12
CA LEU A 6 -10.12 -24.38 5.02
C LEU A 6 -9.16 -25.44 4.46
N LEU A 7 -8.41 -26.16 5.31
CA LEU A 7 -7.55 -27.27 4.88
C LEU A 7 -8.32 -28.33 4.09
N ALA A 8 -9.49 -28.73 4.60
CA ALA A 8 -10.38 -29.68 3.95
C ALA A 8 -10.88 -29.16 2.59
N SER A 9 -11.26 -27.87 2.50
CA SER A 9 -11.75 -27.27 1.25
C SER A 9 -10.70 -27.27 0.14
N LEU A 10 -9.43 -27.07 0.49
CA LEU A 10 -8.30 -27.06 -0.45
C LEU A 10 -8.00 -28.45 -1.03
N SER A 11 -8.50 -29.52 -0.39
CA SER A 11 -8.40 -30.90 -0.89
C SER A 11 -9.51 -31.28 -1.88
N LYS A 12 -10.44 -30.36 -2.19
CA LYS A 12 -11.55 -30.60 -3.12
C LYS A 12 -11.02 -31.14 -4.46
N GLY A 13 -11.61 -32.25 -4.91
CA GLY A 13 -11.20 -32.94 -6.13
C GLY A 13 -10.20 -34.09 -5.94
N SER A 14 -9.61 -34.23 -4.75
CA SER A 14 -8.74 -35.36 -4.41
C SER A 14 -9.51 -36.69 -4.41
N LYS A 15 -8.92 -37.74 -4.98
CA LYS A 15 -9.45 -39.11 -4.88
C LYS A 15 -9.02 -39.73 -3.55
N ILE A 16 -7.74 -39.62 -3.21
CA ILE A 16 -7.17 -40.15 -1.98
C ILE A 16 -6.33 -39.06 -1.32
N LEU A 17 -6.76 -38.66 -0.12
CA LEU A 17 -6.13 -37.62 0.70
C LEU A 17 -5.34 -38.26 1.85
N CYS A 18 -4.04 -37.99 1.92
CA CYS A 18 -3.20 -38.41 3.05
C CYS A 18 -3.04 -37.24 4.04
N ASP A 19 -3.37 -37.44 5.31
CA ASP A 19 -3.22 -36.43 6.38
C ASP A 19 -2.13 -36.89 7.35
N VAL A 20 -0.98 -36.22 7.32
CA VAL A 20 0.20 -36.56 8.15
C VAL A 20 0.21 -35.72 9.41
N GLY A 21 0.24 -36.40 10.56
CA GLY A 21 -0.01 -35.79 11.86
C GLY A 21 -1.49 -35.45 12.03
N CYS A 22 -2.37 -36.39 11.70
CA CYS A 22 -3.81 -36.16 11.61
C CYS A 22 -4.46 -35.75 12.94
N ASP A 23 -3.77 -35.97 14.07
CA ASP A 23 -4.18 -35.65 15.44
C ASP A 23 -5.52 -36.29 15.85
N HIS A 24 -6.63 -35.72 15.38
CA HIS A 24 -8.00 -36.16 15.66
C HIS A 24 -8.79 -36.56 14.40
N GLY A 25 -8.17 -36.53 13.21
CA GLY A 25 -8.78 -36.94 11.94
C GLY A 25 -9.83 -35.97 11.36
N TYR A 26 -10.04 -34.81 11.99
CA TYR A 26 -11.11 -33.88 11.60
C TYR A 26 -10.96 -33.33 10.18
N ALA A 27 -9.75 -33.08 9.69
CA ALA A 27 -9.53 -32.58 8.34
C ALA A 27 -10.01 -33.59 7.28
N LEU A 28 -9.71 -34.88 7.47
CA LEU A 28 -10.16 -35.96 6.58
C LEU A 28 -11.69 -36.14 6.64
N ILE A 29 -12.27 -36.14 7.85
CA ILE A 29 -13.72 -36.26 8.04
C ILE A 29 -14.43 -35.13 7.29
N GLU A 30 -13.99 -33.89 7.48
CA GLU A 30 -14.55 -32.70 6.83
C GLU A 30 -14.38 -32.75 5.30
N ALA A 31 -13.19 -33.16 4.82
CA ALA A 31 -12.89 -33.28 3.39
C ALA A 31 -13.80 -34.27 2.67
N ILE A 32 -14.05 -35.44 3.27
CA ILE A 32 -14.90 -36.49 2.69
C ILE A 32 -16.37 -36.10 2.76
N THR A 33 -16.81 -35.50 3.87
CA THR A 33 -18.24 -35.17 4.09
C THR A 33 -18.70 -33.97 3.27
N LYS A 34 -17.86 -32.93 3.11
CA LYS A 34 -18.27 -31.66 2.49
C LYS A 34 -17.63 -31.38 1.14
N TYR A 35 -16.42 -31.87 0.88
CA TYR A 35 -15.62 -31.46 -0.28
C TYR A 35 -15.37 -32.57 -1.30
N GLY A 36 -16.03 -33.73 -1.13
CA GLY A 36 -16.15 -34.76 -2.15
C GLY A 36 -14.94 -35.68 -2.30
N VAL A 37 -14.00 -35.64 -1.35
CA VAL A 37 -12.87 -36.58 -1.27
C VAL A 37 -13.38 -38.01 -1.11
N LYS A 38 -12.77 -38.97 -1.82
CA LYS A 38 -13.31 -40.35 -1.87
C LYS A 38 -12.78 -41.25 -0.75
N LYS A 39 -11.48 -41.18 -0.46
CA LYS A 39 -10.82 -41.95 0.59
C LYS A 39 -9.79 -41.11 1.33
N GLY A 40 -9.51 -41.47 2.57
CA GLY A 40 -8.54 -40.80 3.43
C GLY A 40 -7.51 -41.76 4.03
N LEU A 41 -6.29 -41.28 4.25
CA LEU A 41 -5.25 -41.96 5.02
C LEU A 41 -4.88 -41.08 6.22
N ALA A 42 -5.33 -41.45 7.40
CA ALA A 42 -5.04 -40.77 8.66
C ALA A 42 -3.71 -41.30 9.23
N CYS A 43 -2.66 -40.49 9.20
CA CYS A 43 -1.32 -40.91 9.59
C CYS A 43 -0.84 -40.14 10.82
N ASP A 44 -0.23 -40.83 11.79
CA ASP A 44 0.44 -40.19 12.93
C ASP A 44 1.60 -41.06 13.42
N ILE A 45 2.61 -40.44 14.02
CA ILE A 45 3.74 -41.17 14.63
C ILE A 45 3.36 -41.77 15.99
N ASN A 46 2.31 -41.23 16.63
CA ASN A 46 1.87 -41.64 17.95
C ASN A 46 0.55 -42.43 17.86
N GLU A 47 0.46 -43.52 18.63
CA GLU A 47 -0.76 -44.32 18.70
C GLU A 47 -1.92 -43.56 19.35
N GLY A 48 -1.64 -42.71 20.34
CA GLY A 48 -2.67 -41.95 21.08
C GLY A 48 -3.57 -41.10 20.16
N PRO A 49 -3.02 -40.17 19.38
CA PRO A 49 -3.75 -39.43 18.36
C PRO A 49 -4.53 -40.33 17.39
N LEU A 50 -3.92 -41.40 16.88
CA LEU A 50 -4.64 -42.35 16.00
C LEU A 50 -5.83 -43.02 16.67
N GLN A 51 -5.76 -43.34 17.97
CA GLN A 51 -6.93 -43.87 18.69
C GLN A 51 -8.04 -42.82 18.82
N ILE A 52 -7.71 -41.55 18.97
CA ILE A 52 -8.70 -40.46 18.98
C ILE A 52 -9.30 -40.27 17.59
N ALA A 53 -8.46 -40.23 16.55
CA ALA A 53 -8.91 -40.16 15.16
C ALA A 53 -9.83 -41.34 14.82
N LYS A 54 -9.48 -42.56 15.24
CA LYS A 54 -10.32 -43.76 15.07
C LYS A 54 -11.73 -43.56 15.64
N LYS A 55 -11.84 -43.12 16.89
CA LYS A 55 -13.14 -42.86 17.54
C LYS A 55 -13.96 -41.81 16.77
N ASN A 56 -13.33 -40.75 16.30
CA ASN A 56 -14.01 -39.69 15.54
C ASN A 56 -14.47 -40.15 14.15
N ILE A 57 -13.65 -40.98 13.48
CA ILE A 57 -13.95 -41.57 12.17
C ILE A 57 -15.14 -42.53 12.28
N GLU A 58 -15.13 -43.41 13.30
CA GLU A 58 -16.23 -44.35 13.59
C GLU A 58 -17.51 -43.60 13.95
N ALA A 59 -17.42 -42.57 14.80
CA ALA A 59 -18.56 -41.71 15.15
C ALA A 59 -19.16 -40.97 13.93
N SER A 60 -18.37 -40.77 12.87
CA SER A 60 -18.79 -40.15 11.61
C SER A 60 -19.25 -41.16 10.56
N GLY A 61 -19.16 -42.48 10.83
CA GLY A 61 -19.52 -43.55 9.89
C GLY A 61 -18.60 -43.64 8.67
N LEU A 62 -17.31 -43.29 8.84
CA LEU A 62 -16.32 -43.21 7.75
C LEU A 62 -15.21 -44.27 7.84
N GLU A 63 -15.35 -45.28 8.69
CA GLU A 63 -14.36 -46.34 8.91
C GLU A 63 -14.03 -47.13 7.64
N ASN A 64 -14.97 -47.22 6.69
CA ASN A 64 -14.77 -47.86 5.39
C ASN A 64 -14.10 -46.95 4.34
N LYS A 65 -13.92 -45.66 4.65
CA LYS A 65 -13.34 -44.66 3.75
C LYS A 65 -12.02 -44.09 4.22
N ILE A 66 -11.74 -44.12 5.53
CA ILE A 66 -10.51 -43.60 6.12
C ILE A 66 -9.72 -44.74 6.75
N SER A 67 -8.49 -44.95 6.28
CA SER A 67 -7.55 -45.91 6.87
C SER A 67 -6.61 -45.22 7.84
N LEU A 68 -6.32 -45.87 8.97
CA LEU A 68 -5.39 -45.38 10.01
C LEU A 68 -4.01 -46.01 9.80
N ILE A 69 -2.94 -45.21 9.86
CA ILE A 69 -1.56 -45.65 9.64
C ILE A 69 -0.65 -45.07 10.71
N LEU A 70 -0.04 -45.93 11.53
CA LEU A 70 1.06 -45.52 12.42
C LEU A 70 2.32 -45.32 11.59
N SER A 71 2.74 -44.07 11.41
CA SER A 71 3.82 -43.68 10.49
C SER A 71 4.58 -42.45 10.98
N ASN A 72 5.90 -42.50 10.91
CA ASN A 72 6.73 -41.30 10.96
C ASN A 72 6.77 -40.67 9.57
N GLY A 73 6.10 -39.54 9.37
CA GLY A 73 5.92 -38.95 8.04
C GLY A 73 5.24 -39.93 7.09
N PHE A 74 5.80 -40.13 5.90
CA PHE A 74 5.25 -41.04 4.90
C PHE A 74 5.88 -42.44 4.90
N ASN A 75 6.78 -42.77 5.84
CA ASN A 75 7.56 -44.01 5.85
C ASN A 75 6.69 -45.27 5.70
N ASN A 76 5.58 -45.37 6.43
CA ASN A 76 4.68 -46.54 6.40
C ASN A 76 3.47 -46.33 5.47
N VAL A 77 3.43 -45.24 4.71
CA VAL A 77 2.36 -44.94 3.75
C VAL A 77 2.69 -45.60 2.42
N ASN A 78 2.20 -46.82 2.26
CA ASN A 78 2.41 -47.66 1.07
C ASN A 78 1.25 -47.61 0.06
N VAL A 79 0.19 -46.88 0.38
CA VAL A 79 -0.98 -46.70 -0.49
C VAL A 79 -0.77 -45.47 -1.36
N GLU A 80 -1.05 -45.58 -2.66
CA GLU A 80 -1.02 -44.45 -3.59
C GLU A 80 -2.05 -43.38 -3.18
N PHE A 81 -1.65 -42.11 -3.21
CA PHE A 81 -2.49 -40.97 -2.91
C PHE A 81 -2.18 -39.82 -3.89
N ASP A 82 -3.09 -38.87 -4.05
CA ASP A 82 -2.89 -37.73 -4.97
C ASP A 82 -2.66 -36.40 -4.24
N THR A 83 -3.13 -36.29 -3.00
CA THR A 83 -3.02 -35.08 -2.19
C THR A 83 -2.53 -35.41 -0.79
N ALA A 84 -1.63 -34.60 -0.24
CA ALA A 84 -1.18 -34.70 1.15
C ALA A 84 -1.42 -33.40 1.94
N ILE A 85 -1.90 -33.53 3.17
CA ILE A 85 -1.95 -32.47 4.17
C ILE A 85 -0.84 -32.71 5.20
N ILE A 86 -0.09 -31.66 5.53
CA ILE A 86 0.80 -31.61 6.70
C ILE A 86 0.55 -30.28 7.39
N ALA A 87 -0.12 -30.31 8.54
CA ALA A 87 -0.58 -29.10 9.21
C ALA A 87 -0.27 -29.10 10.71
N GLY A 88 -0.14 -27.90 11.30
CA GLY A 88 0.06 -27.74 12.74
C GLY A 88 1.48 -28.06 13.23
N MET A 89 2.45 -28.20 12.31
CA MET A 89 3.84 -28.53 12.63
C MET A 89 4.78 -27.31 12.44
N GLY A 90 6.00 -27.39 12.97
CA GLY A 90 7.04 -26.39 12.68
C GLY A 90 7.55 -26.52 11.25
N GLY A 91 7.89 -25.41 10.59
CA GLY A 91 8.30 -25.42 9.18
C GLY A 91 9.52 -26.30 8.91
N SER A 92 10.51 -26.28 9.82
CA SER A 92 11.67 -27.16 9.76
C SER A 92 11.29 -28.65 9.78
N LEU A 93 10.36 -29.06 10.66
CA LEU A 93 9.89 -30.45 10.74
C LEU A 93 9.14 -30.85 9.47
N ILE A 94 8.33 -29.95 8.90
CA ILE A 94 7.67 -30.19 7.62
C ILE A 94 8.71 -30.43 6.52
N CYS A 95 9.76 -29.61 6.44
CA CYS A 95 10.86 -29.84 5.49
C CYS A 95 11.50 -31.22 5.66
N ASP A 96 11.76 -31.64 6.91
CA ASP A 96 12.36 -32.95 7.19
C ASP A 96 11.44 -34.09 6.70
N ILE A 97 10.15 -34.02 7.01
CA ILE A 97 9.14 -34.99 6.54
C ILE A 97 9.10 -35.05 5.00
N LEU A 98 9.08 -33.90 4.34
CA LEU A 98 9.05 -33.84 2.87
C LEU A 98 10.36 -34.38 2.26
N SER A 99 11.51 -34.09 2.87
CA SER A 99 12.82 -34.48 2.36
C SER A 99 13.04 -35.99 2.36
N ASN A 100 12.53 -36.69 3.37
CA ASN A 100 12.67 -38.15 3.50
C ASN A 100 11.91 -38.93 2.41
N ASP A 101 10.86 -38.33 1.83
CA ASP A 101 9.96 -38.98 0.88
C ASP A 101 9.76 -38.17 -0.41
N ILE A 102 10.72 -37.33 -0.77
CA ILE A 102 10.58 -36.35 -1.87
C ILE A 102 10.15 -36.99 -3.20
N ILE A 103 10.64 -38.20 -3.48
CA ILE A 103 10.32 -38.96 -4.70
C ILE A 103 8.85 -39.39 -4.70
N LYS A 104 8.34 -39.84 -3.55
CA LYS A 104 6.94 -40.26 -3.36
C LYS A 104 5.96 -39.09 -3.50
N LEU A 105 6.43 -37.89 -3.15
CA LEU A 105 5.66 -36.65 -3.16
C LEU A 105 5.67 -35.93 -4.52
N LYS A 106 6.47 -36.42 -5.47
CA LYS A 106 6.45 -35.93 -6.84
C LYS A 106 5.08 -36.17 -7.47
N ASP A 107 4.61 -35.19 -8.24
CA ASP A 107 3.30 -35.19 -8.92
C ASP A 107 2.09 -35.24 -7.96
N LYS A 108 2.30 -34.96 -6.66
CA LYS A 108 1.24 -34.84 -5.65
C LYS A 108 0.93 -33.37 -5.38
N LYS A 109 -0.32 -33.10 -4.98
CA LYS A 109 -0.72 -31.81 -4.41
C LYS A 109 -0.39 -31.80 -2.92
N LEU A 110 0.37 -30.80 -2.48
CA LEU A 110 0.73 -30.63 -1.07
C LEU A 110 -0.05 -29.45 -0.48
N ILE A 111 -0.70 -29.66 0.66
CA ILE A 111 -1.39 -28.64 1.43
C ILE A 111 -0.70 -28.55 2.78
N LEU A 112 0.06 -27.48 2.98
CA LEU A 112 1.03 -27.37 4.06
C LEU A 112 0.69 -26.21 4.97
N GLN A 113 0.69 -26.42 6.28
CA GLN A 113 0.50 -25.35 7.26
C GLN A 113 1.57 -25.45 8.34
N ALA A 114 2.53 -24.52 8.27
CA ALA A 114 3.60 -24.39 9.25
C ALA A 114 3.24 -23.35 10.33
N ASN A 115 3.52 -23.65 11.59
CA ASN A 115 3.31 -22.72 12.72
C ASN A 115 4.40 -21.64 12.79
N ASN A 116 5.60 -21.93 12.28
CA ASN A 116 6.78 -21.08 12.23
C ASN A 116 7.64 -21.44 11.01
N ASP A 117 8.79 -20.79 10.83
CA ASP A 117 9.78 -21.11 9.77
C ASP A 117 9.21 -21.18 8.35
N ARG A 118 8.19 -20.35 8.06
CA ARG A 118 7.49 -20.35 6.76
C ARG A 118 8.42 -20.00 5.60
N TYR A 119 9.37 -19.09 5.83
CA TYR A 119 10.44 -18.78 4.88
C TYR A 119 11.21 -20.04 4.48
N LYS A 120 11.67 -20.83 5.47
CA LYS A 120 12.42 -22.07 5.23
C LYS A 120 11.59 -23.10 4.47
N LEU A 121 10.31 -23.21 4.79
CA LEU A 121 9.39 -24.11 4.07
C LEU A 121 9.23 -23.69 2.60
N ARG A 122 9.01 -22.40 2.31
CA ARG A 122 8.95 -21.90 0.93
C ARG A 122 10.26 -22.14 0.19
N SER A 123 11.40 -21.82 0.80
CA SER A 123 12.72 -22.03 0.22
C SER A 123 12.96 -23.50 -0.12
N PHE A 124 12.57 -24.40 0.79
CA PHE A 124 12.67 -25.84 0.58
C PHE A 124 11.84 -26.30 -0.62
N LEU A 125 10.58 -25.86 -0.73
CA LEU A 125 9.71 -26.23 -1.86
C LEU A 125 10.34 -25.84 -3.20
N TYR A 126 10.77 -24.58 -3.34
CA TYR A 126 11.39 -24.10 -4.58
C TYR A 126 12.72 -24.81 -4.90
N SER A 127 13.55 -25.09 -3.89
CA SER A 127 14.83 -25.78 -4.09
C SER A 127 14.68 -27.27 -4.46
N ASN A 128 13.50 -27.87 -4.20
CA ASN A 128 13.25 -29.29 -4.42
C ASN A 128 12.23 -29.55 -5.54
N GLY A 129 12.05 -28.60 -6.47
CA GLY A 129 11.24 -28.80 -7.68
C GLY A 129 9.73 -28.73 -7.45
N PHE A 130 9.30 -27.97 -6.45
CA PHE A 130 7.91 -27.59 -6.26
C PHE A 130 7.70 -26.10 -6.55
N LYS A 131 6.51 -25.78 -7.02
CA LYS A 131 6.00 -24.40 -7.13
C LYS A 131 4.81 -24.23 -6.19
N ILE A 132 4.64 -23.01 -5.69
CA ILE A 132 3.48 -22.63 -4.87
C ILE A 132 2.38 -22.17 -5.82
N VAL A 133 1.25 -22.88 -5.82
CA VAL A 133 0.13 -22.66 -6.75
C VAL A 133 -1.06 -21.95 -6.11
N ASP A 134 -1.16 -21.99 -4.78
CA ASP A 134 -2.18 -21.25 -4.03
C ASP A 134 -1.67 -20.99 -2.60
N GLU A 135 -2.14 -19.92 -1.96
CA GLU A 135 -1.88 -19.66 -0.55
C GLU A 135 -3.06 -18.95 0.12
N HIS A 136 -3.30 -19.29 1.38
CA HIS A 136 -4.38 -18.73 2.17
C HIS A 136 -3.90 -18.33 3.56
N SER A 137 -4.43 -17.24 4.08
CA SER A 137 -4.20 -16.80 5.47
C SER A 137 -5.50 -16.70 6.25
N ILE A 138 -5.46 -17.08 7.53
CA ILE A 138 -6.65 -17.07 8.40
C ILE A 138 -6.28 -16.78 9.86
N PHE A 139 -7.20 -16.13 10.57
CA PHE A 139 -7.17 -16.04 12.03
C PHE A 139 -8.09 -17.08 12.66
N GLU A 140 -7.55 -17.86 13.61
CA GLU A 140 -8.32 -18.75 14.46
C GLU A 140 -7.82 -18.62 15.90
N GLN A 141 -8.74 -18.38 16.85
CA GLN A 141 -8.42 -18.20 18.28
C GLN A 141 -7.29 -17.18 18.54
N GLY A 142 -7.31 -16.07 17.80
CA GLY A 142 -6.32 -14.99 17.93
C GLY A 142 -4.95 -15.28 17.30
N LYS A 143 -4.74 -16.46 16.72
CA LYS A 143 -3.50 -16.85 16.04
C LYS A 143 -3.64 -16.72 14.53
N TYR A 144 -2.59 -16.24 13.89
CA TYR A 144 -2.48 -16.10 12.44
C TYR A 144 -1.84 -17.36 11.85
N TYR A 145 -2.46 -17.91 10.81
CA TYR A 145 -2.01 -19.11 10.11
C TYR A 145 -1.91 -18.85 8.61
N GLU A 146 -0.87 -19.41 7.99
CA GLU A 146 -0.69 -19.44 6.54
C GLU A 146 -0.72 -20.90 6.06
N ILE A 147 -1.49 -21.15 5.01
CA ILE A 147 -1.60 -22.44 4.34
C ILE A 147 -1.02 -22.26 2.93
N ILE A 148 -0.06 -23.11 2.59
CA ILE A 148 0.64 -23.13 1.31
C ILE A 148 0.17 -24.34 0.53
N VAL A 149 -0.25 -24.13 -0.71
CA VAL A 149 -0.57 -25.21 -1.65
C VAL A 149 0.54 -25.28 -2.69
N ALA A 150 1.18 -26.44 -2.79
CA ALA A 150 2.31 -26.66 -3.70
C ALA A 150 2.10 -27.89 -4.56
N GLU A 151 2.68 -27.85 -5.75
CA GLU A 151 2.67 -28.93 -6.74
C GLU A 151 4.05 -29.01 -7.40
N THR A 152 4.35 -30.12 -8.08
CA THR A 152 5.61 -30.23 -8.83
C THR A 152 5.69 -29.15 -9.91
N GLY A 153 6.84 -28.48 -9.97
CA GLY A 153 7.10 -27.41 -10.91
C GLY A 153 8.37 -26.65 -10.57
N ASN A 154 8.98 -26.05 -11.60
CA ASN A 154 10.17 -25.22 -11.45
C ASN A 154 9.78 -23.76 -11.69
N GLU A 155 9.90 -22.96 -10.64
CA GLU A 155 9.65 -21.53 -10.66
C GLU A 155 10.67 -20.84 -9.75
N ALA A 156 11.01 -19.58 -10.05
CA ALA A 156 11.89 -18.78 -9.21
C ALA A 156 11.05 -17.91 -8.26
N ALA A 157 11.53 -17.76 -7.03
CA ALA A 157 10.94 -16.88 -6.03
C ALA A 157 11.97 -15.85 -5.54
N SER A 158 11.53 -14.61 -5.39
CA SER A 158 12.36 -13.58 -4.72
C SER A 158 12.41 -13.84 -3.22
N ASP A 159 13.40 -13.27 -2.53
CA ASP A 159 13.47 -13.33 -1.06
C ASP A 159 12.18 -12.81 -0.39
N PHE A 160 11.56 -11.79 -1.01
CA PHE A 160 10.30 -11.22 -0.58
C PHE A 160 9.12 -12.20 -0.74
N ASP A 161 9.09 -12.98 -1.82
CA ASP A 161 8.12 -14.07 -2.01
C ASP A 161 8.29 -15.16 -0.95
N LEU A 162 9.54 -15.53 -0.63
CA LEU A 162 9.84 -16.53 0.39
C LEU A 162 9.37 -16.06 1.78
N LYS A 163 9.53 -14.76 2.08
CA LYS A 163 9.17 -14.18 3.38
C LYS A 163 7.66 -14.01 3.58
N TYR A 164 6.96 -13.49 2.57
CA TYR A 164 5.57 -13.05 2.71
C TYR A 164 4.56 -13.87 1.90
N GLY A 165 5.02 -14.85 1.15
CA GLY A 165 4.19 -15.66 0.27
C GLY A 165 4.00 -14.99 -1.10
N PRO A 166 4.38 -15.65 -2.21
CA PRO A 166 4.21 -15.08 -3.54
C PRO A 166 2.75 -14.76 -3.84
N ILE A 167 1.81 -15.56 -3.35
CA ILE A 167 0.37 -15.39 -3.61
C ILE A 167 -0.26 -14.53 -2.52
N LEU A 168 0.07 -14.78 -1.24
CA LEU A 168 -0.47 -14.00 -0.13
C LEU A 168 -0.19 -12.50 -0.23
N ARG A 169 1.04 -12.12 -0.55
CA ARG A 169 1.42 -10.70 -0.64
C ARG A 169 0.74 -9.95 -1.79
N ARG A 170 0.18 -10.67 -2.77
CA ARG A 170 -0.54 -10.12 -3.92
C ARG A 170 -2.05 -10.09 -3.65
N ASN A 171 -2.60 -11.19 -3.12
CA ASN A 171 -4.04 -11.31 -2.83
C ASN A 171 -4.48 -10.53 -1.59
N ARG A 172 -3.60 -10.45 -0.57
CA ARG A 172 -3.77 -9.66 0.66
C ARG A 172 -5.17 -9.76 1.27
N ASN A 173 -5.58 -10.98 1.62
CA ASN A 173 -6.88 -11.17 2.26
C ASN A 173 -6.95 -10.47 3.63
N GLU A 174 -8.15 -10.37 4.22
CA GLU A 174 -8.37 -9.63 5.47
C GLU A 174 -7.42 -10.08 6.61
N ALA A 175 -7.18 -11.39 6.73
CA ALA A 175 -6.29 -11.92 7.75
C ALA A 175 -4.83 -11.50 7.52
N PHE A 176 -4.37 -11.47 6.26
CA PHE A 176 -3.03 -11.01 5.90
C PHE A 176 -2.83 -9.54 6.29
N ILE A 177 -3.74 -8.67 5.82
CA ILE A 177 -3.68 -7.21 6.08
C ILE A 177 -3.66 -6.99 7.59
N LYS A 178 -4.64 -7.56 8.31
CA LYS A 178 -4.74 -7.39 9.76
C LYS A 178 -3.47 -7.83 10.49
N HIS A 179 -2.88 -8.97 10.13
CA HIS A 179 -1.67 -9.47 10.77
C HIS A 179 -0.50 -8.51 10.59
N TYR A 180 -0.20 -8.14 9.34
CA TYR A 180 0.95 -7.32 9.04
C TYR A 180 0.77 -5.85 9.46
N THR A 181 -0.44 -5.30 9.40
CA THR A 181 -0.75 -3.97 9.96
C THR A 181 -0.57 -3.95 11.48
N THR A 182 -0.96 -5.01 12.18
CA THR A 182 -0.72 -5.11 13.63
C THR A 182 0.77 -5.11 13.94
N LEU A 183 1.57 -5.89 13.20
CA LEU A 183 3.02 -5.91 13.37
C LEU A 183 3.67 -4.56 13.03
N TYR A 184 3.21 -3.91 11.97
CA TYR A 184 3.66 -2.57 11.57
C TYR A 184 3.41 -1.54 12.69
N ASN A 185 2.21 -1.51 13.27
CA ASN A 185 1.87 -0.60 14.37
C ASN A 185 2.69 -0.89 15.63
N GLN A 186 2.93 -2.17 15.97
CA GLN A 186 3.81 -2.53 17.08
C GLN A 186 5.24 -2.01 16.87
N LEU A 187 5.76 -2.10 15.64
CA LEU A 187 7.09 -1.55 15.33
C LEU A 187 7.11 -0.03 15.44
N LEU A 188 6.07 0.68 14.98
CA LEU A 188 5.95 2.13 15.14
C LEU A 188 6.05 2.57 16.60
N GLU A 189 5.39 1.85 17.51
CA GLU A 189 5.41 2.18 18.94
C GLU A 189 6.76 1.90 19.61
N ILE A 190 7.45 0.83 19.20
CA ILE A 190 8.67 0.36 19.85
C ILE A 190 9.90 1.06 19.30
N LEU A 191 9.97 1.36 17.99
CA LEU A 191 11.15 1.93 17.33
C LEU A 191 11.74 3.18 18.02
N PRO A 192 10.94 4.16 18.48
CA PRO A 192 11.45 5.33 19.20
C PRO A 192 12.08 5.00 20.56
N ARG A 193 11.70 3.86 21.16
CA ARG A 193 12.10 3.44 22.52
C ARG A 193 13.35 2.56 22.53
N ILE A 194 13.82 2.10 21.38
CA ILE A 194 15.02 1.25 21.28
C ILE A 194 16.28 2.12 21.36
N SER A 195 17.07 1.93 22.41
CA SER A 195 18.37 2.61 22.59
C SER A 195 19.54 1.85 21.95
N ASN A 196 19.46 0.53 21.82
CA ASN A 196 20.50 -0.28 21.20
C ASN A 196 20.50 -0.10 19.67
N ALA A 197 21.62 0.36 19.11
CA ALA A 197 21.73 0.68 17.68
C ALA A 197 21.49 -0.52 16.75
N LEU A 198 22.02 -1.71 17.07
CA LEU A 198 21.85 -2.91 16.25
C LEU A 198 20.39 -3.36 16.22
N ALA A 199 19.76 -3.46 17.40
CA ALA A 199 18.35 -3.82 17.50
C ALA A 199 17.44 -2.78 16.82
N LYS A 200 17.81 -1.50 16.89
CA LYS A 200 17.07 -0.42 16.23
C LYS A 200 17.16 -0.54 14.72
N GLU A 201 18.33 -0.87 14.17
CA GLU A 201 18.50 -1.04 12.72
C GLU A 201 17.74 -2.28 12.21
N GLU A 202 17.81 -3.40 12.91
CA GLU A 202 17.07 -4.62 12.54
C GLU A 202 15.55 -4.37 12.48
N LYS A 203 15.01 -3.70 13.50
CA LYS A 203 13.59 -3.32 13.55
C LYS A 203 13.24 -2.26 12.52
N SER A 204 14.15 -1.34 12.21
CA SER A 204 13.96 -0.32 11.16
C SER A 204 13.94 -0.95 9.77
N SER A 205 14.77 -1.97 9.54
CA SER A 205 14.75 -2.76 8.31
C SER A 205 13.43 -3.48 8.13
N LEU A 206 12.97 -4.20 9.16
CA LEU A 206 11.66 -4.85 9.13
C LEU A 206 10.52 -3.84 8.93
N PHE A 207 10.61 -2.67 9.55
CA PHE A 207 9.62 -1.61 9.38
C PHE A 207 9.55 -1.10 7.92
N ARG A 208 10.70 -0.90 7.27
CA ARG A 208 10.76 -0.53 5.84
C ARG A 208 10.16 -1.63 4.96
N GLU A 209 10.47 -2.89 5.23
CA GLU A 209 9.89 -4.03 4.50
C GLU A 209 8.37 -4.10 4.68
N LEU A 210 7.85 -3.95 5.90
CA LEU A 210 6.41 -3.96 6.14
C LEU A 210 5.71 -2.75 5.53
N THR A 211 6.38 -1.60 5.47
CA THR A 211 5.89 -0.42 4.74
C THR A 211 5.68 -0.76 3.26
N SER A 212 6.67 -1.43 2.64
CA SER A 212 6.57 -1.91 1.26
C SER A 212 5.51 -3.01 1.09
N LEU A 213 5.39 -3.93 2.06
CA LEU A 213 4.44 -5.03 2.03
C LEU A 213 2.98 -4.56 2.13
N LEU A 214 2.70 -3.64 3.05
CA LEU A 214 1.36 -3.15 3.34
C LEU A 214 0.93 -2.01 2.42
N GLY A 215 1.87 -1.30 1.80
CA GLY A 215 1.56 -0.34 0.76
C GLY A 215 0.77 -1.05 -0.35
N ASP A 216 -0.48 -0.63 -0.60
CA ASP A 216 -1.37 -1.17 -1.64
C ASP A 216 -0.57 -1.42 -2.91
N GLY A 217 -0.30 -2.68 -3.26
CA GLY A 217 0.31 -3.26 -4.49
C GLY A 217 1.43 -2.55 -5.26
N ILE A 218 1.80 -1.33 -4.92
CA ILE A 218 2.10 -0.23 -5.84
C ILE A 218 2.79 0.93 -5.07
N MET A 219 2.67 0.98 -3.74
CA MET A 219 3.19 2.09 -2.94
C MET A 219 4.64 1.90 -2.51
N GLU A 220 5.55 2.64 -3.14
CA GLU A 220 6.94 2.76 -2.72
C GLU A 220 7.12 4.08 -1.96
N ARG A 221 7.76 4.03 -0.80
CA ARG A 221 8.12 5.22 -0.01
C ARG A 221 9.59 5.52 -0.21
N HIS A 222 9.88 6.73 -0.71
CA HIS A 222 11.23 7.17 -1.00
C HIS A 222 11.58 8.35 -0.09
N SER A 223 12.66 8.19 0.66
CA SER A 223 13.19 9.25 1.53
C SER A 223 13.66 10.44 0.70
N ILE A 224 13.42 11.65 1.19
CA ILE A 224 13.91 12.90 0.58
C ILE A 224 15.12 13.36 1.38
N LEU A 225 16.27 13.51 0.72
CA LEU A 225 17.50 14.08 1.31
C LEU A 225 17.92 13.45 2.67
N ASN A 226 17.65 12.15 2.88
CA ASN A 226 17.88 11.45 4.15
C ASN A 226 17.17 12.06 5.38
N THR A 227 16.07 12.78 5.16
CA THR A 227 15.23 13.36 6.22
C THR A 227 14.05 12.46 6.58
N LEU A 228 13.18 12.91 7.49
CA LEU A 228 11.88 12.29 7.75
C LEU A 228 10.85 12.59 6.63
N ASN A 229 11.18 13.49 5.70
CA ASN A 229 10.37 13.83 4.54
C ASN A 229 10.53 12.75 3.46
N TYR A 230 9.47 12.51 2.72
CA TYR A 230 9.40 11.41 1.76
C TYR A 230 8.37 11.70 0.69
N TYR A 231 8.43 10.97 -0.42
CA TYR A 231 7.29 10.85 -1.31
C TYR A 231 6.83 9.40 -1.38
N THR A 232 5.57 9.21 -1.72
CA THR A 232 4.96 7.89 -1.89
C THR A 232 4.38 7.78 -3.28
N THR A 233 4.77 6.73 -4.01
CA THR A 233 4.22 6.43 -5.33
C THR A 233 2.89 5.67 -5.18
N TYR A 234 2.01 5.83 -6.14
CA TYR A 234 0.71 5.17 -6.27
C TYR A 234 0.53 4.79 -7.74
N PHE A 235 1.52 4.11 -8.31
CA PHE A 235 1.56 3.71 -9.72
C PHE A 235 0.66 2.52 -10.06
N ILE A 236 -0.31 2.68 -10.95
CA ILE A 236 -1.28 1.63 -11.32
C ILE A 236 -0.60 0.31 -11.76
N ASP A 237 0.51 0.41 -12.48
CA ASP A 237 1.27 -0.67 -13.10
C ASP A 237 2.67 -0.17 -13.53
N ASP A 238 3.47 -1.03 -14.17
CA ASP A 238 4.79 -0.68 -14.70
C ASP A 238 4.75 -0.03 -16.09
N MET A 239 3.56 0.35 -16.60
CA MET A 239 3.45 0.98 -17.91
C MET A 239 3.74 2.49 -17.84
N PRO A 240 4.34 3.08 -18.88
CA PRO A 240 4.50 4.52 -18.98
C PRO A 240 3.15 5.25 -19.04
N ARG A 241 2.92 6.20 -18.12
CA ARG A 241 1.68 7.00 -18.01
C ARG A 241 1.98 8.45 -17.64
N PRO A 242 1.06 9.39 -17.88
CA PRO A 242 1.14 10.71 -17.24
C PRO A 242 0.94 10.54 -15.74
N THR A 243 1.67 11.32 -14.95
CA THR A 243 1.74 11.18 -13.49
C THR A 243 1.35 12.48 -12.81
N ILE A 244 0.48 12.39 -11.80
CA ILE A 244 0.13 13.52 -10.93
C ILE A 244 1.05 13.51 -9.71
N LEU A 245 1.84 14.55 -9.52
CA LEU A 245 2.59 14.78 -8.28
C LEU A 245 1.81 15.74 -7.40
N VAL A 246 1.40 15.26 -6.23
CA VAL A 246 0.57 15.99 -5.28
C VAL A 246 1.45 16.60 -4.18
N SER A 247 1.28 17.90 -3.98
CA SER A 247 1.79 18.68 -2.85
C SER A 247 0.60 19.00 -1.93
N PRO A 248 0.37 18.19 -0.87
CA PRO A 248 -0.77 18.38 0.03
C PRO A 248 -0.67 19.71 0.78
N GLY A 249 -1.81 20.25 1.21
CA GLY A 249 -1.87 21.38 2.13
C GLY A 249 -1.56 20.97 3.57
N GLY A 250 -2.04 21.77 4.52
CA GLY A 250 -1.71 21.65 5.95
C GLY A 250 -0.92 22.83 6.49
N GLY A 251 -0.98 23.97 5.79
CA GLY A 251 -0.54 25.26 6.32
C GLY A 251 0.96 25.37 6.57
N TYR A 252 1.80 24.63 5.83
CA TYR A 252 3.24 24.53 6.11
C TYR A 252 3.54 23.94 7.52
N GLN A 253 2.57 23.30 8.21
CA GLN A 253 2.75 22.70 9.54
C GLN A 253 2.80 21.17 9.50
N TYR A 254 2.07 20.60 8.56
CA TYR A 254 2.00 19.16 8.28
C TYR A 254 1.51 18.98 6.85
N THR A 255 1.52 17.74 6.36
CA THR A 255 0.90 17.36 5.09
C THR A 255 -0.43 16.68 5.34
N SER A 256 -1.48 17.20 4.72
CA SER A 256 -2.87 16.82 4.97
C SER A 256 -3.20 15.41 4.44
N PRO A 257 -3.59 14.44 5.30
CA PRO A 257 -3.91 13.08 4.86
C PRO A 257 -5.09 13.00 3.89
N ARG A 258 -6.08 13.90 4.03
CA ARG A 258 -7.25 13.95 3.14
C ARG A 258 -6.90 14.33 1.70
N GLU A 259 -5.78 15.04 1.50
CA GLU A 259 -5.25 15.46 0.20
C GLU A 259 -4.15 14.49 -0.32
N SER A 260 -4.01 13.34 0.33
CA SER A 260 -3.02 12.31 0.00
C SER A 260 -3.67 11.09 -0.68
N ALA A 261 -3.80 9.95 0.01
CA ALA A 261 -4.33 8.71 -0.55
C ALA A 261 -5.72 8.84 -1.22
N PRO A 262 -6.68 9.65 -0.72
CA PRO A 262 -7.96 9.85 -1.40
C PRO A 262 -7.81 10.45 -2.81
N VAL A 263 -6.87 11.39 -2.97
CA VAL A 263 -6.55 12.01 -4.27
C VAL A 263 -5.94 10.96 -5.20
N ALA A 264 -4.99 10.16 -4.70
CA ALA A 264 -4.37 9.09 -5.47
C ALA A 264 -5.39 8.09 -6.00
N LYS A 265 -6.32 7.65 -5.15
CA LYS A 265 -7.39 6.72 -5.53
C LYS A 265 -8.24 7.26 -6.69
N VAL A 266 -8.63 8.53 -6.65
CA VAL A 266 -9.43 9.15 -7.71
C VAL A 266 -8.65 9.25 -9.02
N PHE A 267 -7.44 9.81 -9.01
CA PHE A 267 -6.68 10.00 -10.26
C PHE A 267 -6.15 8.69 -10.84
N ASN A 268 -5.91 7.66 -10.02
CA ASN A 268 -5.64 6.30 -10.50
C ASN A 268 -6.83 5.74 -11.30
N THR A 269 -8.08 6.04 -10.91
CA THR A 269 -9.25 5.61 -11.71
C THR A 269 -9.34 6.30 -13.08
N PHE A 270 -8.71 7.46 -13.24
CA PHE A 270 -8.62 8.15 -14.52
C PHE A 270 -7.43 7.69 -15.38
N GLY A 271 -6.61 6.77 -14.86
CA GLY A 271 -5.49 6.15 -15.58
C GLY A 271 -4.14 6.84 -15.40
N TYR A 272 -4.02 7.76 -14.43
CA TYR A 272 -2.75 8.41 -14.08
C TYR A 272 -2.01 7.62 -13.01
N HIS A 273 -0.68 7.62 -13.08
CA HIS A 273 0.11 7.34 -11.89
C HIS A 273 0.00 8.52 -10.92
N VAL A 274 0.13 8.30 -9.62
CA VAL A 274 0.13 9.39 -8.63
C VAL A 274 1.36 9.30 -7.73
N VAL A 275 1.91 10.44 -7.34
CA VAL A 275 2.95 10.58 -6.33
C VAL A 275 2.49 11.59 -5.30
N ILE A 276 2.59 11.26 -4.01
CA ILE A 276 2.24 12.18 -2.93
C ILE A 276 3.51 12.58 -2.19
N VAL A 277 3.80 13.88 -2.11
CA VAL A 277 4.92 14.40 -1.32
C VAL A 277 4.47 14.63 0.12
N ASN A 278 5.22 14.07 1.07
CA ASN A 278 5.09 14.32 2.49
C ASN A 278 6.31 15.12 2.95
N TYR A 279 6.08 16.43 3.09
CA TYR A 279 7.01 17.35 3.71
C TYR A 279 6.44 17.80 5.05
N ARG A 280 7.34 18.02 6.00
CA ARG A 280 7.09 18.64 7.29
C ARG A 280 8.01 19.83 7.38
N GLU A 281 7.58 20.77 8.21
CA GLU A 281 8.32 21.99 8.41
C GLU A 281 8.39 22.18 9.90
N THR A 282 9.60 22.03 10.37
CA THR A 282 9.99 22.51 11.68
C THR A 282 10.63 23.87 11.48
N LYS A 283 10.90 24.57 12.57
CA LYS A 283 11.61 25.83 12.55
C LYS A 283 12.96 25.75 11.80
N GLU A 284 13.63 24.60 11.88
CA GLU A 284 14.90 24.31 11.22
C GLU A 284 14.74 23.97 9.73
N GLU A 285 13.51 23.71 9.29
CA GLU A 285 13.12 23.39 7.92
C GLU A 285 12.20 24.47 7.32
N SER A 286 12.39 25.74 7.72
CA SER A 286 11.71 26.90 7.15
C SER A 286 12.10 27.12 5.67
N TYR A 287 11.48 28.10 5.02
CA TYR A 287 11.83 28.48 3.65
C TYR A 287 13.36 28.63 3.44
N PRO A 288 13.93 28.05 2.37
CA PRO A 288 13.29 27.39 1.22
C PRO A 288 13.22 25.85 1.29
N LYS A 289 13.35 25.23 2.48
CA LYS A 289 13.43 23.77 2.60
C LYS A 289 12.22 23.00 2.06
N PRO A 290 10.97 23.42 2.27
CA PRO A 290 9.81 22.72 1.71
C PRO A 290 9.84 22.67 0.17
N GLN A 291 10.33 23.75 -0.45
CA GLN A 291 10.50 23.85 -1.89
C GLN A 291 11.66 22.96 -2.37
N GLU A 292 12.77 22.90 -1.64
CA GLU A 292 13.89 21.98 -1.92
C GLU A 292 13.44 20.50 -1.87
N TYR A 293 12.59 20.14 -0.88
CA TYR A 293 12.05 18.79 -0.76
C TYR A 293 11.13 18.42 -1.93
N LEU A 294 10.26 19.35 -2.32
CA LEU A 294 9.39 19.16 -3.47
C LEU A 294 10.19 19.06 -4.77
N ALA A 295 11.19 19.92 -4.96
CA ALA A 295 12.08 19.90 -6.11
C ALA A 295 12.87 18.60 -6.23
N TYR A 296 13.36 18.06 -5.11
CA TYR A 296 14.00 16.74 -5.07
C TYR A 296 13.03 15.65 -5.53
N ALA A 297 11.80 15.62 -5.00
CA ALA A 297 10.79 14.65 -5.40
C ALA A 297 10.45 14.75 -6.90
N ILE A 298 10.26 15.95 -7.44
CA ILE A 298 10.03 16.19 -8.87
C ILE A 298 11.17 15.59 -9.71
N ASN A 299 12.42 15.83 -9.31
CA ASN A 299 13.59 15.33 -10.03
C ASN A 299 13.71 13.82 -10.02
N GLU A 300 13.49 13.18 -8.88
CA GLU A 300 13.54 11.71 -8.80
C GLU A 300 12.40 11.08 -9.60
N VAL A 301 11.19 11.62 -9.51
CA VAL A 301 10.02 11.10 -10.23
C VAL A 301 10.20 11.25 -11.75
N ASN A 302 10.78 12.36 -12.23
CA ASN A 302 11.07 12.56 -13.65
C ASN A 302 12.09 11.57 -14.24
N LYS A 303 12.89 10.90 -13.40
CA LYS A 303 13.84 9.86 -13.86
C LYS A 303 13.18 8.50 -14.05
N ASP A 304 12.00 8.29 -13.49
CA ASP A 304 11.31 6.99 -13.57
C ASP A 304 10.72 6.79 -14.98
N LYS A 305 11.10 5.68 -15.63
CA LYS A 305 10.64 5.31 -16.98
C LYS A 305 9.13 5.16 -17.12
N ARG A 306 8.41 5.00 -16.00
CA ARG A 306 6.94 4.90 -15.94
C ARG A 306 6.28 6.28 -16.05
N VAL A 307 7.03 7.37 -15.93
CA VAL A 307 6.53 8.74 -16.00
C VAL A 307 6.76 9.30 -17.39
N THR A 308 5.68 9.61 -18.11
CA THR A 308 5.75 10.22 -19.46
C THR A 308 5.59 11.74 -19.45
N LYS A 309 4.81 12.23 -18.48
CA LYS A 309 4.49 13.63 -18.21
C LYS A 309 4.30 13.78 -16.71
N LEU A 310 4.76 14.88 -16.14
CA LEU A 310 4.63 15.16 -14.72
C LEU A 310 3.76 16.39 -14.50
N ILE A 311 2.60 16.19 -13.87
CA ILE A 311 1.58 17.20 -13.66
C ILE A 311 1.57 17.54 -12.16
N GLY A 312 1.79 18.79 -11.81
CA GLY A 312 1.73 19.23 -10.42
C GLY A 312 0.29 19.41 -9.96
N LEU A 313 -0.04 18.97 -8.75
CA LEU A 313 -1.29 19.25 -8.06
C LEU A 313 -1.01 19.74 -6.64
N GLY A 314 -1.29 21.01 -6.35
CA GLY A 314 -1.10 21.57 -5.01
C GLY A 314 -2.41 22.01 -4.37
N PHE A 315 -2.54 21.81 -3.05
CA PHE A 315 -3.70 22.28 -2.28
C PHE A 315 -3.28 23.29 -1.21
N SER A 316 -4.01 24.40 -1.05
CA SER A 316 -3.75 25.37 0.03
C SER A 316 -2.26 25.80 0.07
N ALA A 317 -1.57 25.63 1.20
CA ALA A 317 -0.12 25.80 1.35
C ALA A 317 0.72 24.95 0.39
N GLY A 318 0.29 23.72 0.07
CA GLY A 318 0.94 22.89 -0.94
C GLY A 318 0.77 23.42 -2.35
N GLY A 319 -0.29 24.19 -2.59
CA GLY A 319 -0.50 24.99 -3.79
C GLY A 319 0.54 26.10 -3.93
N HIS A 320 0.79 26.83 -2.84
CA HIS A 320 1.88 27.80 -2.77
C HIS A 320 3.24 27.14 -3.04
N ASN A 321 3.52 26.00 -2.40
CA ASN A 321 4.80 25.30 -2.50
C ASN A 321 5.11 24.89 -3.95
N ILE A 322 4.15 24.25 -4.62
CA ILE A 322 4.35 23.78 -5.99
C ILE A 322 4.36 24.91 -7.02
N LEU A 323 3.60 25.98 -6.79
CA LEU A 323 3.64 27.15 -7.65
C LEU A 323 5.01 27.83 -7.58
N GLU A 324 5.57 28.03 -6.38
CA GLU A 324 6.88 28.64 -6.21
C GLU A 324 7.98 27.85 -6.92
N VAL A 325 7.99 26.53 -6.75
CA VAL A 325 8.95 25.65 -7.44
C VAL A 325 8.78 25.72 -8.96
N SER A 326 7.53 25.78 -9.45
CA SER A 326 7.25 25.81 -10.89
C SER A 326 7.59 27.13 -11.58
N LEU A 327 7.53 28.26 -10.85
CA LEU A 327 7.86 29.58 -11.38
C LEU A 327 9.37 29.82 -11.47
N HIS A 328 10.15 29.07 -10.69
CA HIS A 328 11.61 29.23 -10.57
C HIS A 328 12.36 27.93 -10.91
N PRO A 329 12.19 27.37 -12.13
CA PRO A 329 12.78 26.09 -12.51
C PRO A 329 14.32 26.10 -12.43
N ASP A 330 14.98 27.23 -12.70
CA ASP A 330 16.44 27.34 -12.64
C ASP A 330 16.98 27.29 -11.19
N LYS A 331 16.21 27.85 -10.23
CA LYS A 331 16.56 27.86 -8.80
C LYS A 331 16.46 26.47 -8.19
N TYR A 332 15.42 25.73 -8.57
CA TYR A 332 15.09 24.43 -7.98
C TYR A 332 15.51 23.24 -8.84
N ASN A 333 15.94 23.48 -10.08
CA ASN A 333 16.19 22.46 -11.09
C ASN A 333 15.01 21.48 -11.18
N ALA A 334 13.77 21.96 -11.23
CA ALA A 334 12.56 21.14 -11.18
C ALA A 334 11.66 21.46 -12.37
N LYS A 335 11.13 20.43 -13.03
CA LYS A 335 10.31 20.58 -14.24
C LYS A 335 8.99 19.83 -14.13
N LEU A 336 7.91 20.55 -14.38
CA LEU A 336 6.54 20.05 -14.52
C LEU A 336 6.02 20.42 -15.92
N ASP A 337 5.10 19.61 -16.45
CA ASP A 337 4.48 19.84 -17.77
C ASP A 337 3.19 20.67 -17.66
N LEU A 338 2.41 20.49 -16.59
CA LEU A 338 1.14 21.18 -16.33
C LEU A 338 0.99 21.43 -14.82
N LEU A 339 0.17 22.41 -14.45
CA LEU A 339 -0.08 22.73 -13.04
C LEU A 339 -1.57 22.77 -12.72
N MET A 340 -1.93 22.17 -11.59
CA MET A 340 -3.27 22.20 -11.01
C MET A 340 -3.19 22.71 -9.57
N LEU A 341 -4.09 23.61 -9.18
CA LEU A 341 -4.16 24.17 -7.84
C LEU A 341 -5.58 24.11 -7.30
N GLY A 342 -5.73 23.66 -6.06
CA GLY A 342 -6.97 23.68 -5.30
C GLY A 342 -6.89 24.66 -4.13
N TYR A 343 -7.75 25.68 -4.12
CA TYR A 343 -7.86 26.71 -3.07
C TYR A 343 -6.47 27.16 -2.54
N PRO A 344 -5.53 27.57 -3.41
CA PRO A 344 -4.14 27.77 -3.03
C PRO A 344 -3.93 29.02 -2.18
N VAL A 345 -2.94 28.96 -1.27
CA VAL A 345 -2.34 30.16 -0.67
C VAL A 345 -1.46 30.81 -1.74
N ILE A 346 -1.53 32.13 -1.90
CA ILE A 346 -0.82 32.85 -2.99
C ILE A 346 -0.18 34.16 -2.51
N THR A 347 -0.95 35.01 -1.84
CA THR A 347 -0.53 36.40 -1.57
C THR A 347 -0.18 36.62 -0.10
N SER A 348 0.75 37.53 0.16
CA SER A 348 1.03 38.08 1.49
C SER A 348 0.27 39.38 1.79
N ASP A 349 -0.68 39.80 0.94
CA ASP A 349 -1.55 40.95 1.22
C ASP A 349 -2.32 40.74 2.53
N PRO A 350 -2.15 41.61 3.56
CA PRO A 350 -2.80 41.43 4.86
C PRO A 350 -4.33 41.33 4.82
N ASN A 351 -4.98 41.79 3.74
CA ASN A 351 -6.42 41.68 3.56
C ASN A 351 -6.89 40.28 3.15
N TYR A 352 -6.01 39.49 2.51
CA TYR A 352 -6.39 38.24 1.83
C TYR A 352 -5.48 37.05 2.14
N TRP A 353 -4.32 37.29 2.76
CA TRP A 353 -3.34 36.24 3.02
C TRP A 353 -3.85 35.20 4.02
N HIS A 354 -3.33 33.99 3.87
CA HIS A 354 -3.42 32.99 4.93
C HIS A 354 -2.24 33.15 5.89
N LYS A 355 -2.36 34.05 6.87
CA LYS A 355 -1.29 34.42 7.80
C LYS A 355 -0.58 33.22 8.42
N GLY A 356 -1.34 32.22 8.88
CA GLY A 356 -0.77 31.02 9.52
C GLY A 356 0.17 30.23 8.60
N SER A 357 -0.08 30.20 7.29
CA SER A 357 0.84 29.58 6.32
C SER A 357 2.16 30.34 6.23
N PHE A 358 2.11 31.67 6.17
CA PHE A 358 3.32 32.49 6.13
C PHE A 358 4.08 32.43 7.46
N GLU A 359 3.39 32.40 8.61
CA GLU A 359 4.02 32.22 9.93
C GLU A 359 4.77 30.89 10.03
N ASN A 360 4.17 29.79 9.55
CA ASN A 360 4.81 28.48 9.57
C ASN A 360 5.94 28.37 8.52
N LEU A 361 5.80 28.98 7.35
CA LEU A 361 6.83 28.91 6.31
C LEU A 361 8.08 29.74 6.69
N LEU A 362 7.87 30.92 7.29
CA LEU A 362 8.94 31.88 7.55
C LEU A 362 9.53 31.80 8.95
N HIS A 363 8.77 31.33 9.95
CA HIS A 363 9.19 31.26 11.34
C HIS A 363 9.84 32.56 11.85
N ASP A 364 11.15 32.56 12.11
CA ASP A 364 11.87 33.72 12.64
C ASP A 364 11.94 34.88 11.63
N ASP A 365 11.88 34.56 10.34
CA ASP A 365 11.92 35.53 9.24
C ASP A 365 10.51 36.07 8.89
N PHE A 366 9.49 35.77 9.70
CA PHE A 366 8.12 36.22 9.45
C PHE A 366 7.98 37.75 9.41
N ASN A 367 8.90 38.54 9.96
CA ASN A 367 8.85 40.00 9.87
C ASN A 367 9.68 40.57 8.70
N ASP A 368 10.27 39.71 7.86
CA ASP A 368 10.97 40.12 6.65
C ASP A 368 9.94 40.45 5.55
N GLU A 369 9.72 41.75 5.29
CA GLU A 369 8.78 42.22 4.28
C GLU A 369 9.27 41.96 2.84
N GLU A 370 10.58 41.97 2.60
CA GLU A 370 11.12 41.65 1.27
C GLU A 370 10.90 40.18 0.94
N LEU A 371 11.07 39.31 1.93
CA LEU A 371 10.82 37.88 1.79
C LEU A 371 9.33 37.55 1.60
N LYS A 372 8.42 38.24 2.31
CA LYS A 372 6.97 38.12 2.06
C LYS A 372 6.59 38.58 0.66
N GLU A 373 7.16 39.68 0.19
CA GLU A 373 6.90 40.20 -1.16
C GLU A 373 7.40 39.22 -2.22
N LEU A 374 8.58 38.63 -2.00
CA LEU A 374 9.13 37.58 -2.86
C LEU A 374 8.20 36.35 -2.90
N LEU A 375 7.58 36.00 -1.77
CA LEU A 375 6.68 34.86 -1.64
C LEU A 375 5.20 35.21 -1.90
N SER A 376 4.89 36.41 -2.35
CA SER A 376 3.59 36.73 -2.93
C SER A 376 3.58 36.31 -4.40
N LEU A 377 3.14 35.08 -4.67
CA LEU A 377 3.39 34.41 -5.96
C LEU A 377 2.60 35.00 -7.12
N GLU A 378 1.52 35.75 -6.87
CA GLU A 378 0.85 36.55 -7.91
C GLU A 378 1.78 37.61 -8.51
N LYS A 379 2.79 38.06 -7.76
CA LYS A 379 3.78 39.06 -8.20
C LYS A 379 4.96 38.43 -8.93
N GLN A 380 5.10 37.10 -8.84
CA GLN A 380 6.21 36.34 -9.41
C GLN A 380 5.87 35.64 -10.74
N ILE A 381 4.65 35.84 -11.28
CA ILE A 381 4.24 35.25 -12.55
C ILE A 381 5.11 35.78 -13.70
N ASN A 382 5.78 34.86 -14.39
CA ASN A 382 6.75 35.13 -15.43
C ASN A 382 6.58 34.16 -16.63
N GLU A 383 7.51 34.16 -17.58
CA GLU A 383 7.49 33.30 -18.77
C GLU A 383 7.55 31.80 -18.50
N ASN A 384 7.98 31.36 -17.31
CA ASN A 384 8.00 29.96 -16.90
C ASN A 384 6.64 29.47 -16.37
N ALA A 385 5.68 30.37 -16.13
CA ALA A 385 4.35 29.97 -15.69
C ALA A 385 3.71 28.98 -16.68
N LEU A 386 3.32 27.83 -16.15
CA LEU A 386 2.72 26.70 -16.86
C LEU A 386 1.24 26.97 -17.15
N ASP A 387 0.64 26.20 -18.07
CA ASP A 387 -0.82 26.19 -18.20
C ASP A 387 -1.44 25.71 -16.89
N LEU A 388 -2.37 26.50 -16.35
CA LEU A 388 -2.93 26.31 -15.01
C LEU A 388 -4.40 25.85 -15.04
N PHE A 389 -4.71 24.83 -14.25
CA PHE A 389 -6.08 24.52 -13.82
C PHE A 389 -6.24 24.93 -12.36
N LEU A 390 -7.22 25.76 -12.06
CA LEU A 390 -7.48 26.26 -10.72
C LEU A 390 -8.90 25.91 -10.32
N TRP A 391 -9.09 25.53 -9.07
CA TRP A 391 -10.43 25.38 -8.50
C TRP A 391 -10.47 25.80 -7.04
N GLY A 392 -11.65 26.20 -6.57
CA GLY A 392 -11.87 26.58 -5.18
C GLY A 392 -13.33 26.90 -4.92
N THR A 393 -13.63 27.32 -3.70
CA THR A 393 -14.99 27.73 -3.30
C THR A 393 -15.02 29.19 -2.92
N TYR A 394 -16.08 29.90 -3.32
CA TYR A 394 -16.28 31.31 -2.99
C TYR A 394 -16.38 31.56 -1.48
N THR A 395 -16.92 30.60 -0.72
CA THR A 395 -17.11 30.67 0.74
C THR A 395 -15.97 30.01 1.53
N ASP A 396 -14.78 29.85 0.95
CA ASP A 396 -13.64 29.35 1.73
C ASP A 396 -13.22 30.41 2.75
N GLU A 397 -13.49 30.16 4.03
CA GLU A 397 -13.18 31.08 5.13
C GLU A 397 -11.72 30.98 5.61
N SER A 398 -10.97 29.96 5.17
CA SER A 398 -9.57 29.78 5.57
C SER A 398 -8.64 30.45 4.57
N VAL A 399 -8.75 30.09 3.29
CA VAL A 399 -7.96 30.71 2.23
C VAL A 399 -8.92 31.52 1.37
N ASP A 400 -8.84 32.85 1.53
CA ASP A 400 -9.73 33.76 0.83
C ASP A 400 -9.63 33.54 -0.70
N VAL A 401 -10.79 33.48 -1.37
CA VAL A 401 -10.92 33.32 -2.82
C VAL A 401 -10.12 34.36 -3.61
N MET A 402 -9.83 35.52 -3.01
CA MET A 402 -8.97 36.55 -3.58
C MET A 402 -7.56 36.04 -3.90
N ASN A 403 -7.02 35.03 -3.20
CA ASN A 403 -5.77 34.37 -3.59
C ASN A 403 -5.85 33.83 -5.03
N SER A 404 -6.97 33.19 -5.38
CA SER A 404 -7.20 32.66 -6.72
C SER A 404 -7.45 33.78 -7.75
N ILE A 405 -8.22 34.80 -7.38
CA ILE A 405 -8.55 35.93 -8.27
C ILE A 405 -7.30 36.74 -8.64
N LEU A 406 -6.45 37.06 -7.66
CA LEU A 406 -5.19 37.77 -7.87
C LEU A 406 -4.25 36.97 -8.78
N LEU A 407 -4.16 35.65 -8.58
CA LEU A 407 -3.37 34.77 -9.43
C LEU A 407 -3.87 34.77 -10.89
N ILE A 408 -5.18 34.68 -11.11
CA ILE A 408 -5.78 34.73 -12.46
C ILE A 408 -5.50 36.07 -13.13
N GLU A 409 -5.59 37.17 -12.39
CA GLU A 409 -5.28 38.50 -12.90
C GLU A 409 -3.80 38.58 -13.34
N ALA A 410 -2.88 38.05 -12.54
CA ALA A 410 -1.47 37.99 -12.86
C ALA A 410 -1.17 37.11 -14.09
N TYR A 411 -1.83 35.94 -14.20
CA TYR A 411 -1.75 35.10 -15.40
C TYR A 411 -2.24 35.86 -16.65
N LYS A 412 -3.37 36.58 -16.54
CA LYS A 412 -3.92 37.35 -17.64
C LYS A 412 -2.97 38.49 -18.07
N LYS A 413 -2.39 39.22 -17.12
CA LYS A 413 -1.41 40.30 -17.38
C LYS A 413 -0.16 39.78 -18.12
N ASN A 414 0.25 38.55 -17.82
CA ASN A 414 1.40 37.89 -18.45
C ASN A 414 1.05 37.06 -19.70
N ASN A 415 -0.18 37.16 -20.22
CA ASN A 415 -0.67 36.38 -21.38
C ASN A 415 -0.53 34.85 -21.20
N LYS A 416 -0.72 34.37 -19.97
CA LYS A 416 -0.72 32.95 -19.61
C LYS A 416 -2.15 32.40 -19.58
N ASN A 417 -2.29 31.10 -19.81
CA ASN A 417 -3.61 30.46 -19.81
C ASN A 417 -3.95 29.88 -18.43
N VAL A 418 -5.18 30.12 -18.02
CA VAL A 418 -5.77 29.52 -16.82
C VAL A 418 -7.19 29.07 -17.13
N GLU A 419 -7.53 27.86 -16.69
CA GLU A 419 -8.92 27.42 -16.54
C GLU A 419 -9.27 27.50 -15.05
N TYR A 420 -10.37 28.17 -14.70
CA TYR A 420 -10.77 28.35 -13.30
C TYR A 420 -12.21 27.91 -13.04
N HIS A 421 -12.38 27.05 -12.03
CA HIS A 421 -13.67 26.58 -11.52
C HIS A 421 -13.92 27.09 -10.11
N MET A 422 -14.71 28.16 -10.00
CA MET A 422 -15.17 28.70 -8.72
C MET A 422 -16.52 28.11 -8.34
N PHE A 423 -16.53 27.25 -7.32
CA PHE A 423 -17.78 26.70 -6.79
C PHE A 423 -18.41 27.69 -5.79
N PRO A 424 -19.74 27.83 -5.77
CA PRO A 424 -20.40 28.89 -5.01
C PRO A 424 -20.34 28.70 -3.49
N MET A 425 -20.24 27.46 -3.00
CA MET A 425 -20.32 27.16 -1.56
C MET A 425 -19.58 25.88 -1.17
N GLY A 426 -18.72 25.98 -0.17
CA GLY A 426 -17.95 24.91 0.46
C GLY A 426 -16.87 25.50 1.38
N GLY A 427 -16.42 24.73 2.39
CA GLY A 427 -15.36 25.19 3.31
C GLY A 427 -13.96 24.74 2.88
N HIS A 428 -12.91 25.11 3.62
CA HIS A 428 -11.52 24.78 3.28
C HIS A 428 -11.18 23.28 3.30
N GLY A 429 -10.22 22.82 2.50
CA GLY A 429 -9.71 21.45 2.61
C GLY A 429 -10.71 20.37 2.17
N LEU A 430 -11.43 20.62 1.08
CA LEU A 430 -12.40 19.67 0.52
C LEU A 430 -11.75 18.48 -0.19
N SER A 431 -10.50 18.61 -0.65
CA SER A 431 -9.81 17.58 -1.44
C SER A 431 -10.70 17.12 -2.61
N VAL A 432 -10.79 15.81 -2.87
CA VAL A 432 -11.68 15.20 -3.86
C VAL A 432 -13.16 15.13 -3.44
N SER A 433 -13.50 15.67 -2.26
CA SER A 433 -14.86 15.81 -1.71
C SER A 433 -15.73 14.55 -1.79
N ASN A 434 -15.12 13.39 -1.60
CA ASN A 434 -15.78 12.08 -1.58
C ASN A 434 -15.74 11.47 -0.17
N VAL A 435 -16.31 10.26 -0.02
CA VAL A 435 -16.41 9.58 1.29
C VAL A 435 -15.02 9.35 1.91
N ASP A 436 -14.02 9.01 1.09
CA ASP A 436 -12.66 8.74 1.55
C ASP A 436 -11.97 10.01 2.08
N SER A 437 -12.09 11.14 1.39
CA SER A 437 -11.49 12.41 1.81
C SER A 437 -12.28 13.15 2.89
N ALA A 438 -13.56 12.81 3.06
CA ALA A 438 -14.43 13.43 4.06
C ALA A 438 -14.15 12.92 5.48
N GLU A 439 -13.60 11.70 5.65
CA GLU A 439 -13.26 11.11 6.95
C GLU A 439 -14.43 11.17 7.96
N GLY A 440 -15.66 10.96 7.49
CA GLY A 440 -16.89 11.02 8.30
C GLY A 440 -17.45 12.44 8.53
N ASN A 441 -16.82 13.49 8.04
CA ASN A 441 -17.34 14.85 8.09
C ASN A 441 -18.26 15.14 6.89
N SER A 442 -19.58 15.17 7.13
CA SER A 442 -20.57 15.44 6.09
C SER A 442 -20.40 16.79 5.39
N ASN A 443 -19.82 17.80 6.04
CA ASN A 443 -19.56 19.11 5.43
C ASN A 443 -18.42 19.07 4.40
N LYS A 444 -17.67 17.96 4.33
CA LYS A 444 -16.60 17.74 3.35
C LYS A 444 -17.01 16.82 2.20
N LEU A 445 -18.16 16.16 2.31
CA LEU A 445 -18.74 15.31 1.28
C LEU A 445 -19.75 16.14 0.46
N ILE A 446 -19.28 16.78 -0.60
CA ILE A 446 -20.10 17.64 -1.45
C ILE A 446 -20.01 17.11 -2.89
N PRO A 447 -20.93 16.20 -3.29
CA PRO A 447 -20.87 15.56 -4.61
C PRO A 447 -20.81 16.55 -5.79
N TYR A 448 -21.43 17.73 -5.63
CA TYR A 448 -21.36 18.79 -6.62
C TYR A 448 -19.92 19.30 -6.84
N ILE A 449 -19.15 19.46 -5.77
CA ILE A 449 -17.75 19.92 -5.83
C ILE A 449 -16.82 18.81 -6.29
N ALA A 450 -17.06 17.55 -5.88
CA ALA A 450 -16.24 16.40 -6.28
C ALA A 450 -16.01 16.27 -7.82
N ARG A 451 -16.89 16.91 -8.62
CA ARG A 451 -16.79 17.01 -10.07
C ARG A 451 -15.53 17.75 -10.57
N TRP A 452 -14.88 18.59 -9.75
CA TRP A 452 -13.66 19.30 -10.13
C TRP A 452 -12.58 18.33 -10.65
N ALA A 453 -12.46 17.13 -10.07
CA ALA A 453 -11.47 16.15 -10.48
C ALA A 453 -11.75 15.59 -11.89
N SER A 454 -13.04 15.46 -12.26
CA SER A 454 -13.42 15.07 -13.62
C SER A 454 -13.16 16.19 -14.63
N LEU A 455 -13.44 17.45 -14.26
CA LEU A 455 -13.13 18.62 -15.07
C LEU A 455 -11.62 18.77 -15.30
N ALA A 456 -10.83 18.58 -14.24
CA ALA A 456 -9.36 18.56 -14.32
C ALA A 456 -8.85 17.46 -15.26
N ASN A 457 -9.43 16.25 -15.21
CA ASN A 457 -9.08 15.16 -16.10
C ASN A 457 -9.37 15.49 -17.58
N GLU A 458 -10.53 16.10 -17.88
CA GLU A 458 -10.87 16.55 -19.23
C GLU A 458 -9.89 17.63 -19.72
N TRP A 459 -9.56 18.59 -18.85
CA TRP A 459 -8.56 19.62 -19.13
C TRP A 459 -7.17 19.03 -19.41
N ILE A 460 -6.67 18.10 -18.58
CA ILE A 460 -5.39 17.40 -18.81
C ILE A 460 -5.40 16.73 -20.18
N LYS A 461 -6.44 15.96 -20.49
CA LYS A 461 -6.56 15.27 -21.78
C LYS A 461 -6.55 16.24 -22.96
N ASN A 462 -7.25 17.37 -22.85
CA ASN A 462 -7.23 18.41 -23.88
C ASN A 462 -5.81 18.97 -24.10
N LYS A 463 -5.08 19.25 -23.01
CA LYS A 463 -3.73 19.80 -23.05
C LYS A 463 -2.68 18.82 -23.57
N LEU A 464 -2.77 17.54 -23.21
CA LEU A 464 -1.84 16.51 -23.65
C LEU A 464 -2.14 15.95 -25.06
N SER A 465 -3.33 16.21 -25.60
CA SER A 465 -3.71 15.81 -26.97
C SER A 465 -3.27 16.79 -28.06
N LYS A 466 -2.79 17.97 -27.67
CA LYS A 466 -2.23 19.00 -28.54
C LYS A 466 -0.72 18.86 -28.58
#